data_AF-A0A7K4BA51-F1
#
_entry.id   AF-A0A7K4BA51-F1
#
_cell.length_a   1.000
_cell.length_b   1.000
_cell.length_c   1.000
_cell.angle_alpha   90.00
_cell.angle_beta   90.00
_cell.angle_gamma   90.00
#
_symmetry.space_group_name_H-M   'P 1'
#
loop_
_entity.id
_entity.type
_entity.pdbx_description
1 polymer ?
#
loop_
_entity_poly.entity_id
_entity_poly.type
_entity_poly.pdbx_seq_one_letter_code
_entity_poly.pdbx_strand_id
1 'polypeptide(L)'
;MGTGEDFIINTRYTGPVETDQTRGIPPPPLEEDFKGKIIPLPDPDIGTLQSLDISVAIESRESIRNYRDTPLHVEELSYLLWCTQGVKWIMEDCTFRTVPSAGARHAIDTYLLIKNVQSLQPGLYRYLALDHSLGIISEDTGLADLVFRGGMNQQCIQDAALCFIWVADSYRMTWRYGERGFRDIFLEAGHICQNLYLSSQAVNCGVCAIGAFIDDELNNLLQVDGEKKFVLYMASVGKMPDFDGEMV
;
A
#
# COMPACT_ATOMS: atom_id res chain seq x y z
N MET A 1 5.68 -7.09 -31.58
CA MET A 1 4.96 -6.11 -30.75
C MET A 1 5.68 -6.05 -29.42
N GLY A 2 5.57 -4.94 -28.68
CA GLY A 2 6.19 -4.84 -27.36
C GLY A 2 5.39 -5.63 -26.32
N THR A 3 6.04 -6.08 -25.23
CA THR A 3 5.39 -6.85 -24.14
C THR A 3 4.08 -6.23 -23.66
N GLY A 4 4.02 -4.90 -23.56
CA GLY A 4 2.80 -4.19 -23.16
C GLY A 4 1.65 -4.29 -24.17
N GLU A 5 1.94 -4.23 -25.47
CA GLU A 5 0.92 -4.37 -26.52
C GLU A 5 0.34 -5.79 -26.53
N ASP A 6 1.22 -6.79 -26.41
CA ASP A 6 0.83 -8.20 -26.32
C ASP A 6 -0.03 -8.45 -25.08
N PHE A 7 0.34 -7.89 -23.92
CA PHE A 7 -0.49 -7.95 -22.72
C PHE A 7 -1.90 -7.36 -22.97
N ILE A 8 -1.99 -6.18 -23.60
CA ILE A 8 -3.28 -5.54 -23.89
C ILE A 8 -4.12 -6.32 -24.89
N ILE A 9 -3.50 -7.02 -25.85
CA ILE A 9 -4.20 -7.86 -26.83
C ILE A 9 -4.67 -9.16 -26.17
N ASN A 10 -3.79 -9.84 -25.44
CA ASN A 10 -4.02 -11.17 -24.88
C ASN A 10 -5.00 -11.18 -23.70
N THR A 11 -5.22 -10.04 -23.05
CA THR A 11 -6.15 -9.92 -21.90
C THR A 11 -7.48 -9.26 -22.25
N ARG A 12 -7.87 -9.25 -23.54
CA ARG A 12 -9.19 -8.79 -23.99
C ARG A 12 -10.26 -9.84 -23.69
N TYR A 13 -11.48 -9.37 -23.42
CA TYR A 13 -12.65 -10.25 -23.48
C TYR A 13 -13.08 -10.42 -24.93
N THR A 14 -13.01 -11.63 -25.44
CA THR A 14 -13.61 -12.06 -26.73
C THR A 14 -14.73 -13.09 -26.52
N GLY A 15 -14.98 -13.47 -25.27
CA GLY A 15 -15.96 -14.44 -24.81
C GLY A 15 -15.75 -14.76 -23.33
N PRO A 16 -16.48 -15.74 -22.77
CA PRO A 16 -16.22 -16.25 -21.43
C PRO A 16 -14.78 -16.76 -21.30
N VAL A 17 -14.14 -16.44 -20.19
CA VAL A 17 -12.79 -16.91 -19.85
C VAL A 17 -12.92 -17.99 -18.79
N GLU A 18 -12.29 -19.14 -19.02
CA GLU A 18 -12.17 -20.18 -18.00
C GLU A 18 -11.11 -19.76 -16.98
N THR A 19 -11.49 -19.71 -15.71
CA THR A 19 -10.62 -19.39 -14.57
C THR A 19 -10.72 -20.47 -13.50
N ASP A 20 -9.79 -20.45 -12.54
CA ASP A 20 -9.80 -21.38 -11.42
C ASP A 20 -11.11 -21.29 -10.61
N GLN A 21 -11.68 -20.09 -10.47
CA GLN A 21 -13.03 -19.91 -9.94
C GLN A 21 -14.08 -20.72 -10.72
N THR A 22 -14.11 -20.59 -12.04
CA THR A 22 -15.11 -21.32 -12.88
C THR A 22 -14.88 -22.84 -12.89
N ARG A 23 -13.65 -23.28 -12.57
CA ARG A 23 -13.29 -24.69 -12.39
C ARG A 23 -13.63 -25.23 -11.00
N GLY A 24 -14.14 -24.40 -10.09
CA GLY A 24 -14.49 -24.80 -8.73
C GLY A 24 -13.28 -24.98 -7.80
N ILE A 25 -12.12 -24.44 -8.14
CA ILE A 25 -10.95 -24.42 -7.25
C ILE A 25 -11.26 -23.45 -6.10
N PRO A 26 -11.02 -23.82 -4.82
CA PRO A 26 -11.23 -22.92 -3.69
C PRO A 26 -10.48 -21.60 -3.84
N PRO A 27 -11.03 -20.47 -3.34
CA PRO A 27 -10.34 -19.19 -3.39
C PRO A 27 -9.05 -19.23 -2.55
N PRO A 28 -8.01 -18.47 -2.93
CA PRO A 28 -6.88 -18.23 -2.04
C PRO A 28 -7.35 -17.48 -0.78
N PRO A 29 -6.58 -17.59 0.32
CA PRO A 29 -6.93 -16.96 1.60
C PRO A 29 -7.06 -15.43 1.46
N LEU A 30 -7.88 -14.83 2.33
CA LEU A 30 -8.15 -13.38 2.35
C LEU A 30 -6.93 -12.55 2.78
N GLU A 31 -6.08 -13.16 3.60
CA GLU A 31 -4.83 -12.62 4.11
C GLU A 31 -3.93 -13.81 4.45
N GLU A 32 -2.62 -13.67 4.25
CA GLU A 32 -1.68 -14.72 4.62
C GLU A 32 -1.38 -14.69 6.11
N ASP A 33 -1.23 -15.87 6.70
CA ASP A 33 -0.80 -15.98 8.09
C ASP A 33 0.50 -15.21 8.33
N PHE A 34 0.57 -14.51 9.47
CA PHE A 34 1.79 -13.87 9.93
C PHE A 34 2.43 -14.70 11.05
N LYS A 35 3.72 -14.98 10.91
CA LYS A 35 4.51 -15.64 11.95
C LYS A 35 5.47 -14.63 12.56
N GLY A 36 5.18 -14.19 13.78
CA GLY A 36 6.05 -13.25 14.47
C GLY A 36 5.33 -12.48 15.55
N LYS A 37 5.98 -11.43 16.04
CA LYS A 37 5.39 -10.49 16.99
C LYS A 37 4.40 -9.60 16.25
N ILE A 38 3.22 -9.42 16.84
CA ILE A 38 2.14 -8.57 16.33
C ILE A 38 1.93 -7.42 17.32
N ILE A 39 1.75 -6.22 16.78
CA ILE A 39 1.43 -5.00 17.53
C ILE A 39 0.03 -4.55 17.09
N PRO A 40 -0.99 -4.57 17.97
CA PRO A 40 -2.31 -4.04 17.64
C PRO A 40 -2.21 -2.53 17.38
N LEU A 41 -2.93 -2.04 16.38
CA LEU A 41 -3.04 -0.60 16.12
C LEU A 41 -4.21 -0.01 16.94
N PRO A 42 -4.12 1.26 17.36
CA PRO A 42 -5.25 1.95 17.98
C PRO A 42 -6.42 2.03 16.99
N ASP A 43 -7.65 2.13 17.52
CA ASP A 43 -8.84 2.30 16.68
C ASP A 43 -8.69 3.57 15.81
N PRO A 44 -8.90 3.46 14.49
CA PRO A 44 -8.70 4.56 13.55
C PRO A 44 -9.66 5.74 13.76
N ASP A 45 -10.74 5.57 14.54
CA ASP A 45 -11.72 6.63 14.84
C ASP A 45 -11.44 7.39 16.14
N ILE A 46 -10.29 7.16 16.81
CA ILE A 46 -9.95 7.84 18.07
C ILE A 46 -9.53 9.29 17.78
N GLY A 47 -10.52 10.20 17.69
CA GLY A 47 -10.57 11.59 18.19
C GLY A 47 -9.46 12.59 17.85
N THR A 48 -8.44 12.19 17.10
CA THR A 48 -7.26 12.99 16.72
C THR A 48 -7.35 13.48 15.27
N LEU A 49 -8.38 13.02 14.54
CA LEU A 49 -8.58 13.33 13.14
C LEU A 49 -9.26 14.68 12.96
N GLN A 50 -8.72 15.49 12.05
CA GLN A 50 -9.38 16.70 11.61
C GLN A 50 -10.50 16.33 10.63
N SER A 51 -11.69 16.88 10.85
CA SER A 51 -12.74 16.82 9.83
C SER A 51 -12.26 17.57 8.59
N LEU A 52 -12.17 16.87 7.46
CA LEU A 52 -11.73 17.43 6.18
C LEU A 52 -12.82 17.22 5.14
N ASP A 53 -13.20 18.31 4.47
CA ASP A 53 -14.11 18.23 3.32
C ASP A 53 -13.41 17.53 2.16
N ILE A 54 -14.08 16.57 1.53
CA ILE A 54 -13.48 15.79 0.44
C ILE A 54 -13.11 16.66 -0.77
N SER A 55 -13.85 17.73 -1.04
CA SER A 55 -13.55 18.67 -2.12
C SER A 55 -12.25 19.40 -1.81
N VAL A 56 -12.06 19.82 -0.55
CA VAL A 56 -10.80 20.43 -0.10
C VAL A 56 -9.65 19.43 -0.24
N ALA A 57 -9.83 18.19 0.22
CA ALA A 57 -8.81 17.15 0.12
C ALA A 57 -8.38 16.89 -1.34
N ILE A 58 -9.32 16.90 -2.28
CA ILE A 58 -9.04 16.69 -3.71
C ILE A 58 -8.29 17.88 -4.30
N GLU A 59 -8.74 19.11 -4.02
CA GLU A 59 -8.14 20.34 -4.57
C GLU A 59 -6.75 20.61 -3.99
N SER A 60 -6.53 20.34 -2.70
CA SER A 60 -5.23 20.55 -2.03
C SER A 60 -4.24 19.41 -2.26
N ARG A 61 -4.67 18.30 -2.85
CA ARG A 61 -3.81 17.13 -3.05
C ARG A 61 -2.66 17.47 -3.97
N GLU A 62 -1.45 17.23 -3.50
CA GLU A 62 -0.22 17.33 -4.27
C GLU A 62 0.81 16.29 -3.84
N SER A 63 1.87 16.13 -4.63
CA SER A 63 2.99 15.24 -4.28
C SER A 63 4.03 16.01 -3.47
N ILE A 64 4.00 15.82 -2.15
CA ILE A 64 4.97 16.40 -1.22
C ILE A 64 6.17 15.47 -1.12
N ARG A 65 7.37 16.01 -1.40
CA ARG A 65 8.62 15.24 -1.46
C ARG A 65 9.64 15.59 -0.39
N ASN A 66 9.40 16.68 0.34
CA ASN A 66 10.19 17.12 1.48
C ASN A 66 9.32 17.05 2.73
N TYR A 67 9.89 16.63 3.85
CA TYR A 67 9.13 16.40 5.08
C TYR A 67 9.86 17.03 6.27
N ARG A 68 9.10 17.33 7.32
CA ARG A 68 9.70 17.68 8.61
C ARG A 68 10.28 16.45 9.27
N ASP A 69 11.38 16.64 10.01
CA ASP A 69 11.91 15.65 10.94
C ASP A 69 11.08 15.64 12.23
N THR A 70 9.82 15.25 12.09
CA THR A 70 8.85 15.12 13.18
C THR A 70 8.18 13.77 13.06
N PRO A 71 8.15 12.97 14.15
CA PRO A 71 7.52 11.66 14.10
C PRO A 71 6.02 11.77 13.82
N LEU A 72 5.47 10.80 13.10
CA LEU A 72 4.02 10.59 13.10
C LEU A 72 3.60 9.99 14.44
N HIS A 73 2.38 10.30 14.86
CA HIS A 73 1.71 9.57 15.92
C HIS A 73 1.24 8.20 15.41
N VAL A 74 1.15 7.20 16.30
CA VAL A 74 0.72 5.85 15.91
C VAL A 74 -0.75 5.83 15.48
N GLU A 75 -1.57 6.74 16.02
CA GLU A 75 -2.96 6.97 15.63
C GLU A 75 -3.07 7.46 14.19
N GLU A 76 -2.14 8.31 13.74
CA GLU A 76 -2.11 8.81 12.36
C GLU A 76 -1.73 7.70 11.39
N LEU A 77 -0.74 6.87 11.75
CA LEU A 77 -0.40 5.67 10.96
C LEU A 77 -1.58 4.69 10.90
N SER A 78 -2.23 4.43 12.03
CA SER A 78 -3.42 3.58 12.12
C SER A 78 -4.51 4.05 11.15
N TYR A 79 -4.83 5.35 11.20
CA TYR A 79 -5.82 5.96 10.32
C TYR A 79 -5.45 5.81 8.83
N LEU A 80 -4.20 6.09 8.46
CA LEU A 80 -3.74 5.93 7.08
C LEU A 80 -3.85 4.48 6.57
N LEU A 81 -3.50 3.51 7.42
CA LEU A 81 -3.64 2.08 7.10
C LEU A 81 -5.11 1.66 6.96
N TRP A 82 -5.98 2.20 7.81
CA TRP A 82 -7.42 2.01 7.68
C TRP A 82 -7.96 2.59 6.37
N CYS A 83 -7.61 3.81 6.02
CA CYS A 83 -8.06 4.47 4.78
C CYS A 83 -7.60 3.75 3.51
N THR A 84 -6.46 3.06 3.57
CA THR A 84 -5.85 2.38 2.41
C THR A 84 -6.23 0.91 2.30
N GLN A 85 -6.44 0.21 3.41
CA GLN A 85 -6.65 -1.24 3.43
C GLN A 85 -7.60 -1.75 4.54
N GLY A 86 -8.24 -0.87 5.30
CA GLY A 86 -9.12 -1.23 6.42
C GLY A 86 -10.29 -2.13 6.02
N VAL A 87 -10.52 -3.19 6.80
CA VAL A 87 -11.61 -4.16 6.59
C VAL A 87 -12.85 -3.70 7.37
N LYS A 88 -13.91 -3.34 6.65
CA LYS A 88 -15.16 -2.84 7.24
C LYS A 88 -16.06 -3.98 7.73
N TRP A 89 -16.11 -5.07 6.96
CA TRP A 89 -16.77 -6.32 7.35
C TRP A 89 -16.28 -7.48 6.48
N ILE A 90 -16.51 -8.69 6.98
CA ILE A 90 -16.07 -9.96 6.39
C ILE A 90 -17.30 -10.78 5.99
N MET A 91 -17.28 -11.34 4.79
CA MET A 91 -18.16 -12.42 4.34
C MET A 91 -17.32 -13.70 4.18
N GLU A 92 -17.98 -14.85 4.00
CA GLU A 92 -17.34 -16.17 4.03
C GLU A 92 -16.08 -16.28 3.13
N ASP A 93 -16.10 -15.67 1.95
CA ASP A 93 -15.03 -15.77 0.94
C ASP A 93 -14.46 -14.41 0.48
N CYS A 94 -14.84 -13.30 1.13
CA CYS A 94 -14.36 -11.96 0.77
C CYS A 94 -14.42 -10.94 1.91
N THR A 95 -13.60 -9.89 1.79
CA THR A 95 -13.64 -8.72 2.68
C THR A 95 -14.16 -7.50 1.94
N PHE A 96 -14.89 -6.62 2.64
CA PHE A 96 -15.24 -5.30 2.11
C PHE A 96 -14.34 -4.27 2.75
N ARG A 97 -13.48 -3.64 1.95
CA ARG A 97 -12.48 -2.69 2.43
C ARG A 97 -12.87 -1.24 2.13
N THR A 98 -12.09 -0.30 2.67
CA THR A 98 -12.18 1.14 2.38
C THR A 98 -11.84 1.47 0.93
N VAL A 99 -11.06 0.60 0.27
CA VAL A 99 -10.69 0.69 -1.13
C VAL A 99 -11.42 -0.37 -1.97
N PRO A 100 -11.94 -0.03 -3.18
CA PRO A 100 -12.51 -1.01 -4.08
C PRO A 100 -11.44 -1.93 -4.69
N SER A 101 -11.80 -3.21 -4.82
CA SER A 101 -11.01 -4.22 -5.53
C SER A 101 -11.94 -5.04 -6.43
N ALA A 102 -11.48 -5.40 -7.62
CA ALA A 102 -12.26 -6.19 -8.56
C ALA A 102 -12.68 -7.51 -7.90
N GLY A 103 -14.00 -7.74 -7.84
CA GLY A 103 -14.54 -8.96 -7.24
C GLY A 103 -14.22 -9.14 -5.75
N ALA A 104 -13.90 -8.05 -5.04
CA ALA A 104 -13.49 -8.04 -3.63
C ALA A 104 -12.30 -8.97 -3.34
N ARG A 105 -11.35 -9.07 -4.28
CA ARG A 105 -10.21 -9.99 -4.18
C ARG A 105 -9.05 -9.46 -3.34
N HIS A 106 -8.88 -8.13 -3.26
CA HIS A 106 -7.86 -7.43 -2.46
C HIS A 106 -6.48 -8.08 -2.60
N ALA A 107 -5.93 -7.93 -3.81
CA ALA A 107 -4.69 -8.59 -4.20
C ALA A 107 -3.44 -7.92 -3.65
N ILE A 108 -3.55 -6.77 -2.98
CA ILE A 108 -2.39 -6.01 -2.51
C ILE A 108 -2.21 -6.12 -1.00
N ASP A 109 -1.04 -6.60 -0.60
CA ASP A 109 -0.55 -6.56 0.77
C ASP A 109 0.26 -5.27 1.00
N THR A 110 0.13 -4.69 2.20
CA THR A 110 0.85 -3.45 2.56
C THR A 110 2.01 -3.75 3.49
N TYR A 111 3.21 -3.49 3.00
CA TYR A 111 4.44 -3.48 3.77
C TYR A 111 4.81 -2.04 4.10
N LEU A 112 5.50 -1.85 5.23
CA LEU A 112 5.89 -0.54 5.73
C LEU A 112 7.36 -0.56 6.13
N LEU A 113 8.15 0.33 5.53
CA LEU A 113 9.40 0.75 6.16
C LEU A 113 9.06 1.90 7.11
N ILE A 114 9.13 1.64 8.42
CA ILE A 114 8.95 2.64 9.47
C ILE A 114 10.32 3.21 9.84
N LYS A 115 10.47 4.54 9.88
CA LYS A 115 11.69 5.21 10.32
C LYS A 115 11.47 6.16 11.49
N ASN A 116 10.35 6.89 11.50
CA ASN A 116 10.05 7.92 12.48
C ASN A 116 8.56 7.96 12.85
N VAL A 117 8.10 6.99 13.65
CA VAL A 117 6.73 6.92 14.17
C VAL A 117 6.79 6.70 15.68
N GLN A 118 6.04 7.48 16.45
CA GLN A 118 6.05 7.40 17.91
C GLN A 118 5.66 5.99 18.37
N SER A 119 6.35 5.51 19.41
CA SER A 119 6.09 4.22 20.04
C SER A 119 6.32 2.98 19.17
N LEU A 120 6.83 3.13 17.94
CA LEU A 120 7.26 2.04 17.07
C LEU A 120 8.76 2.12 16.84
N GLN A 121 9.42 0.95 16.80
CA GLN A 121 10.82 0.90 16.43
C GLN A 121 10.96 1.11 14.90
N PRO A 122 12.06 1.72 14.43
CA PRO A 122 12.37 1.71 13.01
C PRO A 122 12.54 0.27 12.52
N GLY A 123 12.04 -0.03 11.32
CA GLY A 123 12.09 -1.39 10.79
C GLY A 123 11.11 -1.63 9.65
N LEU A 124 11.03 -2.89 9.24
CA LEU A 124 10.13 -3.39 8.23
C LEU A 124 8.96 -4.13 8.88
N TYR A 125 7.74 -3.76 8.48
CA TYR A 125 6.50 -4.28 9.01
C TYR A 125 5.56 -4.71 7.87
N ARG A 126 4.62 -5.61 8.19
CA ARG A 126 3.46 -5.91 7.35
C ARG A 126 2.20 -5.47 8.06
N TYR A 127 1.33 -4.76 7.37
CA TYR A 127 -0.01 -4.49 7.89
C TYR A 127 -0.88 -5.74 7.75
N LEU A 128 -1.49 -6.16 8.86
CA LEU A 128 -2.43 -7.27 8.94
C LEU A 128 -3.83 -6.67 9.00
N ALA A 129 -4.51 -6.64 7.85
CA ALA A 129 -5.74 -5.90 7.65
C ALA A 129 -6.95 -6.53 8.34
N LEU A 130 -6.99 -7.86 8.50
CA LEU A 130 -8.09 -8.53 9.19
C LEU A 130 -8.13 -8.18 10.68
N ASP A 131 -6.97 -8.09 11.30
CA ASP A 131 -6.81 -7.83 12.74
C ASP A 131 -6.53 -6.36 13.07
N HIS A 132 -6.39 -5.51 12.05
CA HIS A 132 -5.93 -4.12 12.16
C HIS A 132 -4.68 -4.00 13.06
N SER A 133 -3.59 -4.61 12.61
CA SER A 133 -2.34 -4.69 13.39
C SER A 133 -1.10 -4.66 12.51
N LEU A 134 0.07 -4.50 13.13
CA LEU A 134 1.38 -4.56 12.48
C LEU A 134 2.11 -5.85 12.87
N GLY A 135 2.45 -6.66 11.87
CA GLY A 135 3.41 -7.74 12.02
C GLY A 135 4.85 -7.25 11.85
N ILE A 136 5.71 -7.50 12.84
CA ILE A 136 7.13 -7.09 12.78
C ILE A 136 7.93 -8.09 11.93
N ILE A 137 8.43 -7.65 10.77
CA ILE A 137 9.30 -8.48 9.92
C ILE A 137 10.75 -8.37 10.39
N SER A 138 11.21 -7.13 10.62
CA SER A 138 12.58 -6.86 11.08
C SER A 138 12.66 -5.48 11.73
N GLU A 139 13.40 -5.35 12.83
CA GLU A 139 13.74 -4.07 13.46
C GLU A 139 15.19 -3.65 13.13
N ASP A 140 15.73 -4.17 12.02
CA ASP A 140 17.05 -3.78 11.51
C ASP A 140 16.98 -2.41 10.81
N THR A 141 17.67 -1.43 11.39
CA THR A 141 17.73 -0.06 10.88
C THR A 141 18.46 0.05 9.53
N GLY A 142 19.31 -0.93 9.18
CA GLY A 142 20.00 -0.98 7.89
C GLY A 142 19.08 -1.22 6.68
N LEU A 143 17.83 -1.66 6.92
CA LEU A 143 16.83 -1.84 5.87
C LEU A 143 16.41 -0.52 5.22
N ALA A 144 16.51 0.61 5.93
CA ALA A 144 16.17 1.92 5.39
C ALA A 144 17.06 2.28 4.18
N ASP A 145 18.37 2.06 4.28
CA ASP A 145 19.32 2.33 3.20
C ASP A 145 19.09 1.40 1.99
N LEU A 146 18.65 0.16 2.23
CA LEU A 146 18.32 -0.77 1.16
C LEU A 146 17.07 -0.34 0.41
N VAL A 147 16.01 0.07 1.10
CA VAL A 147 14.79 0.59 0.46
C VAL A 147 15.07 1.90 -0.27
N PHE A 148 15.92 2.78 0.27
CA PHE A 148 16.33 4.01 -0.41
C PHE A 148 17.05 3.72 -1.73
N ARG A 149 18.02 2.80 -1.72
CA ARG A 149 18.74 2.38 -2.94
C ARG A 149 17.84 1.67 -3.93
N GLY A 150 17.01 0.74 -3.47
CA GLY A 150 16.00 0.05 -4.29
C GLY A 150 14.98 1.03 -4.88
N GLY A 151 14.64 2.09 -4.15
CA GLY A 151 13.86 3.23 -4.64
C GLY A 151 14.65 4.21 -5.51
N MET A 152 15.74 3.78 -6.14
CA MET A 152 16.59 4.57 -7.03
C MET A 152 17.15 5.86 -6.41
N ASN A 153 17.44 5.84 -5.11
CA ASN A 153 17.99 6.97 -4.35
C ASN A 153 17.11 8.23 -4.39
N GLN A 154 15.79 8.07 -4.49
CA GLN A 154 14.85 9.19 -4.44
C GLN A 154 14.81 9.80 -3.03
N GLN A 155 15.18 11.08 -2.91
CA GLN A 155 15.34 11.75 -1.61
C GLN A 155 14.08 11.74 -0.74
N CYS A 156 12.87 11.75 -1.34
CA CYS A 156 11.63 11.65 -0.60
C CYS A 156 11.52 10.34 0.20
N ILE A 157 12.17 9.25 -0.23
CA ILE A 157 12.25 8.01 0.55
C ILE A 157 13.17 8.20 1.76
N GLN A 158 14.30 8.89 1.59
CA GLN A 158 15.26 9.14 2.67
C GLN A 158 14.70 10.04 3.76
N ASP A 159 13.95 11.08 3.39
CA ASP A 159 13.47 12.10 4.33
C ASP A 159 12.11 11.75 4.95
N ALA A 160 11.37 10.80 4.37
CA ALA A 160 10.06 10.40 4.88
C ALA A 160 10.13 9.79 6.28
N ALA A 161 9.05 9.91 7.05
CA ALA A 161 8.91 9.22 8.32
C ALA A 161 8.63 7.72 8.15
N LEU A 162 7.98 7.35 7.04
CA LEU A 162 7.76 5.97 6.64
C LEU A 162 7.56 5.85 5.12
N CYS A 163 7.68 4.63 4.60
CA CYS A 163 7.35 4.30 3.23
C CYS A 163 6.38 3.12 3.17
N PHE A 164 5.25 3.32 2.49
CA PHE A 164 4.35 2.25 2.08
C PHE A 164 4.95 1.53 0.88
N ILE A 165 4.98 0.21 0.94
CA ILE A 165 5.45 -0.67 -0.13
C ILE A 165 4.34 -1.68 -0.40
N TRP A 166 3.68 -1.53 -1.55
CA TRP A 166 2.55 -2.37 -1.94
C TRP A 166 3.03 -3.54 -2.77
N VAL A 167 2.74 -4.75 -2.27
CA VAL A 167 3.09 -6.01 -2.91
C VAL A 167 1.82 -6.64 -3.44
N ALA A 168 1.78 -6.93 -4.73
CA ALA A 168 0.67 -7.66 -5.33
C ALA A 168 0.88 -9.16 -5.15
N ASP A 169 -0.14 -9.88 -4.67
CA ASP A 169 -0.30 -11.32 -4.86
C ASP A 169 -1.24 -11.55 -6.04
N SER A 170 -0.64 -11.78 -7.21
CA SER A 170 -1.37 -11.92 -8.47
C SER A 170 -2.42 -13.02 -8.43
N TYR A 171 -2.18 -14.11 -7.70
CA TYR A 171 -3.09 -15.25 -7.69
C TYR A 171 -4.45 -14.91 -7.07
N ARG A 172 -4.49 -14.00 -6.08
CA ARG A 172 -5.77 -13.52 -5.51
C ARG A 172 -6.69 -12.94 -6.57
N MET A 173 -6.13 -12.30 -7.60
CA MET A 173 -6.90 -11.71 -8.70
C MET A 173 -7.06 -12.68 -9.88
N THR A 174 -5.99 -13.35 -10.29
CA THR A 174 -6.01 -14.25 -11.46
C THR A 174 -6.83 -15.51 -11.21
N TRP A 175 -7.02 -15.95 -9.96
CA TRP A 175 -7.98 -17.00 -9.60
C TRP A 175 -9.39 -16.70 -10.14
N ARG A 176 -9.81 -15.43 -10.11
CA ARG A 176 -11.12 -14.98 -10.60
C ARG A 176 -11.10 -14.53 -12.05
N TYR A 177 -10.05 -13.84 -12.49
CA TYR A 177 -10.03 -13.10 -13.75
C TYR A 177 -9.00 -13.61 -14.78
N GLY A 178 -8.26 -14.68 -14.47
CA GLY A 178 -7.13 -15.15 -15.28
C GLY A 178 -6.07 -14.05 -15.47
N GLU A 179 -5.35 -14.09 -16.58
CA GLU A 179 -4.32 -13.10 -16.94
C GLU A 179 -4.82 -11.65 -16.96
N ARG A 180 -6.13 -11.45 -17.19
CA ARG A 180 -6.72 -10.10 -17.14
C ARG A 180 -6.63 -9.48 -15.74
N GLY A 181 -6.56 -10.31 -14.69
CA GLY A 181 -6.45 -9.86 -13.30
C GLY A 181 -5.31 -8.89 -13.05
N PHE A 182 -4.20 -8.97 -13.81
CA PHE A 182 -3.12 -7.98 -13.72
C PHE A 182 -3.57 -6.53 -14.00
N ARG A 183 -4.54 -6.32 -14.89
CA ARG A 183 -5.12 -4.98 -15.11
C ARG A 183 -5.80 -4.46 -13.85
N ASP A 184 -6.54 -5.34 -13.19
CA ASP A 184 -7.31 -5.01 -11.99
C ASP A 184 -6.39 -4.76 -10.79
N ILE A 185 -5.28 -5.50 -10.68
CA ILE A 185 -4.22 -5.26 -9.68
C ILE A 185 -3.65 -3.85 -9.82
N PHE A 186 -3.31 -3.41 -11.03
CA PHE A 186 -2.77 -2.06 -11.25
C PHE A 186 -3.78 -0.96 -10.92
N LEU A 187 -5.07 -1.17 -11.22
CA LEU A 187 -6.15 -0.26 -10.83
C LEU A 187 -6.31 -0.20 -9.31
N GLU A 188 -6.26 -1.35 -8.63
CA GLU A 188 -6.33 -1.45 -7.17
C GLU A 188 -5.20 -0.63 -6.52
N ALA A 189 -3.95 -0.76 -6.99
CA ALA A 189 -2.81 0.02 -6.49
C ALA A 189 -3.04 1.54 -6.62
N GLY A 190 -3.62 1.97 -7.74
CA GLY A 190 -4.00 3.37 -7.95
C GLY A 190 -5.06 3.86 -6.96
N HIS A 191 -6.11 3.06 -6.70
CA HIS A 191 -7.12 3.41 -5.71
C HIS A 191 -6.55 3.50 -4.29
N ILE A 192 -5.69 2.54 -3.91
CA ILE A 192 -5.03 2.53 -2.60
C ILE A 192 -4.20 3.80 -2.42
N CYS A 193 -3.32 4.10 -3.37
CA CYS A 193 -2.43 5.25 -3.23
C CYS A 193 -3.18 6.58 -3.28
N GLN A 194 -4.26 6.68 -4.06
CA GLN A 194 -5.09 7.88 -4.05
C GLN A 194 -5.81 8.07 -2.71
N ASN A 195 -6.30 7.00 -2.08
CA ASN A 195 -6.83 7.08 -0.73
C ASN A 195 -5.76 7.53 0.27
N LEU A 196 -4.51 7.05 0.14
CA LEU A 196 -3.40 7.52 0.97
C LEU A 196 -3.18 9.03 0.82
N TYR A 197 -3.14 9.53 -0.41
CA TYR A 197 -3.01 10.96 -0.71
C TYR A 197 -4.10 11.82 -0.09
N LEU A 198 -5.36 11.39 -0.17
CA LEU A 198 -6.49 12.17 0.35
C LEU A 198 -6.55 12.11 1.87
N SER A 199 -6.36 10.92 2.46
CA SER A 199 -6.40 10.73 3.91
C SER A 199 -5.22 11.40 4.63
N SER A 200 -4.04 11.50 4.00
CA SER A 200 -2.88 12.14 4.62
C SER A 200 -3.10 13.60 4.98
N GLN A 201 -3.97 14.30 4.25
CA GLN A 201 -4.34 15.68 4.52
C GLN A 201 -5.00 15.82 5.90
N ALA A 202 -5.86 14.86 6.30
CA ALA A 202 -6.56 14.89 7.59
C ALA A 202 -5.63 14.70 8.81
N VAL A 203 -4.42 14.20 8.58
CA VAL A 203 -3.36 14.00 9.59
C VAL A 203 -2.13 14.89 9.36
N ASN A 204 -2.28 15.95 8.55
CA ASN A 204 -1.23 16.93 8.21
C ASN A 204 0.07 16.27 7.72
N CYS A 205 -0.07 15.23 6.90
CA CYS A 205 1.03 14.50 6.28
C CYS A 205 1.06 14.74 4.77
N GLY A 206 2.27 14.86 4.24
CA GLY A 206 2.54 14.85 2.81
C GLY A 206 2.81 13.43 2.32
N VAL A 207 2.49 13.18 1.05
CA VAL A 207 2.70 11.89 0.38
C VAL A 207 3.42 12.13 -0.95
N CYS A 208 4.34 11.25 -1.31
CA CYS A 208 4.81 11.13 -2.70
C CYS A 208 4.74 9.68 -3.14
N ALA A 209 3.90 9.42 -4.13
CA ALA A 209 3.88 8.15 -4.85
C ALA A 209 5.16 7.94 -5.65
N ILE A 210 5.62 6.70 -5.69
CA ILE A 210 6.87 6.28 -6.32
C ILE A 210 6.58 5.02 -7.14
N GLY A 211 6.60 5.18 -8.46
CA GLY A 211 6.47 4.07 -9.42
C GLY A 211 7.80 3.64 -10.05
N ALA A 212 8.90 4.32 -9.72
CA ALA A 212 10.23 4.00 -10.20
C ALA A 212 11.06 3.42 -9.04
N PHE A 213 11.40 2.14 -9.14
CA PHE A 213 12.23 1.40 -8.21
C PHE A 213 12.89 0.23 -8.95
N ILE A 214 13.89 -0.39 -8.34
CA ILE A 214 14.58 -1.57 -8.85
C ILE A 214 13.83 -2.79 -8.32
N ASP A 215 12.99 -3.40 -9.17
CA ASP A 215 12.09 -4.50 -8.80
C ASP A 215 12.82 -5.62 -8.05
N ASP A 216 13.94 -6.11 -8.61
CA ASP A 216 14.70 -7.21 -8.01
C ASP A 216 15.28 -6.86 -6.63
N GLU A 217 15.69 -5.61 -6.40
CA GLU A 217 16.22 -5.22 -5.08
C GLU A 217 15.12 -5.24 -4.01
N LEU A 218 13.93 -4.70 -4.33
CA LEU A 218 12.82 -4.67 -3.38
C LEU A 218 12.16 -6.03 -3.21
N ASN A 219 12.02 -6.82 -4.27
CA ASN A 219 11.49 -8.18 -4.21
C ASN A 219 12.38 -9.08 -3.33
N ASN A 220 13.70 -9.00 -3.53
CA ASN A 220 14.66 -9.73 -2.69
C ASN A 220 14.64 -9.27 -1.24
N LEU A 221 14.54 -7.94 -0.99
CA LEU A 221 14.44 -7.38 0.35
C LEU A 221 13.19 -7.88 1.10
N LEU A 222 12.05 -7.96 0.41
CA LEU A 222 10.79 -8.47 0.98
C LEU A 222 10.66 -10.00 0.91
N GLN A 223 11.64 -10.70 0.34
CA GLN A 223 11.64 -12.15 0.14
C GLN A 223 10.41 -12.67 -0.63
N VAL A 224 9.99 -11.92 -1.65
CA VAL A 224 8.94 -12.32 -2.58
C VAL A 224 9.53 -12.77 -3.92
N ASP A 225 8.79 -13.58 -4.67
CA ASP A 225 9.31 -14.27 -5.86
C ASP A 225 9.53 -13.36 -7.09
N GLY A 226 8.97 -12.15 -7.10
CA GLY A 226 9.06 -11.21 -8.22
C GLY A 226 8.23 -11.61 -9.45
N GLU A 227 7.46 -12.69 -9.38
CA GLU A 227 6.66 -13.23 -10.48
C GLU A 227 5.17 -13.24 -10.13
N LYS A 228 4.80 -14.02 -9.12
CA LYS A 228 3.42 -14.10 -8.62
C LYS A 228 3.19 -13.12 -7.49
N LYS A 229 4.24 -12.86 -6.70
CA LYS A 229 4.28 -11.85 -5.66
C LYS A 229 5.41 -10.87 -5.92
N PHE A 230 5.05 -9.60 -6.13
CA PHE A 230 6.01 -8.59 -6.54
C PHE A 230 5.63 -7.22 -5.99
N VAL A 231 6.65 -6.41 -5.71
CA VAL A 231 6.48 -4.98 -5.40
C VAL A 231 5.91 -4.30 -6.64
N LEU A 232 4.78 -3.64 -6.47
CA LEU A 232 4.07 -2.99 -7.55
C LEU A 232 4.16 -1.46 -7.46
N TYR A 233 4.11 -0.92 -6.24
CA TYR A 233 4.01 0.51 -6.05
C TYR A 233 4.48 0.91 -4.67
N MET A 234 5.00 2.13 -4.52
CA MET A 234 5.45 2.66 -3.24
C MET A 234 4.91 4.07 -3.01
N ALA A 235 4.88 4.49 -1.76
CA ALA A 235 4.65 5.89 -1.41
C ALA A 235 5.44 6.28 -0.17
N SER A 236 6.13 7.41 -0.22
CA SER A 236 6.79 8.02 0.93
C SER A 236 5.81 8.92 1.67
N VAL A 237 5.83 8.90 3.00
CA VAL A 237 4.92 9.68 3.86
C VAL A 237 5.70 10.33 4.99
N GLY A 238 5.43 11.61 5.25
CA GLY A 238 6.01 12.35 6.36
C GLY A 238 5.19 13.58 6.71
N LYS A 239 5.52 14.25 7.81
CA LYS A 239 4.86 15.51 8.19
C LYS A 239 5.10 16.56 7.12
N MET A 240 4.03 17.27 6.74
CA MET A 240 4.12 18.36 5.75
C MET A 240 5.20 19.36 6.16
N PRO A 241 5.93 19.96 5.21
CA PRO A 241 6.88 21.03 5.49
C PRO A 241 6.15 22.26 6.06
N ASP A 242 6.88 23.16 6.69
CA ASP A 242 6.33 24.46 7.07
C ASP A 242 6.00 25.25 5.80
N PHE A 243 4.86 25.94 5.78
CA PHE A 243 4.46 26.76 4.65
C PHE A 243 5.27 28.07 4.67
N ASP A 244 6.30 28.16 3.83
CA ASP A 244 7.04 29.40 3.57
C ASP A 244 6.27 30.30 2.58
N GLY A 245 5.00 30.61 2.84
CA GLY A 245 4.27 31.80 2.36
C GLY A 245 4.19 32.16 0.86
N GLU A 246 4.88 31.52 -0.08
CA GLU A 246 4.89 31.91 -1.49
C GLU A 246 4.17 30.89 -2.36
N MET A 247 2.86 31.10 -2.51
CA MET A 247 2.13 30.61 -3.67
C MET A 247 2.36 31.62 -4.80
N VAL A 248 3.07 31.20 -5.85
CA VAL A 248 3.12 31.93 -7.15
C VAL A 248 1.95 31.51 -8.01
#